data_AF-A0A7C1F6M0-F1
#
_entry.id   AF-A0A7C1F6M0-F1
#
_cell.length_a   1.000
_cell.length_b   1.000
_cell.length_c   1.000
_cell.angle_alpha   90.00
_cell.angle_beta   90.00
_cell.angle_gamma   90.00
#
_symmetry.space_group_name_H-M   'P 1'
#
loop_
_entity.id
_entity.type
_entity.pdbx_description
1 polymer ?
#
loop_
_entity_poly.entity_id
_entity_poly.type
_entity_poly.pdbx_seq_one_letter_code
_entity_poly.pdbx_strand_id
1 'polypeptide(L)'
;MAENEVRTRALGAVLMNALFRWESLVTIVITAILFLFVTDVPLPFGIEWQPWFWLVLGAIAEVGMVGAALTDPEANAEAIAREFEQKYDLRQIKSNVSADRLRRAMEYRRNMMELASRHSGAMRTSLRQTISDVNDWIGHMYNLALHIDAFDSNELVERDRKMVPQQLEKARQRLARENDPAVRRDLEEQVRGLELQLNNLEATANSVKRAEIQLESTLSALGTIYAQMSLLGTKEVDSARAQRLRDDIKDEVAGLQDTIDALDEVQSQRLVLR
;
A
#
# COMPACT_ATOMS: atom_id res chain seq x y z
N MET A 1 5.80 7.58 22.03
CA MET A 1 5.23 6.53 22.91
C MET A 1 4.15 5.68 22.23
N ALA A 2 3.50 6.14 21.15
CA ALA A 2 2.50 5.35 20.40
C ALA A 2 3.08 4.24 19.48
N GLU A 3 4.35 4.35 19.05
CA GLU A 3 5.01 3.36 18.17
C GLU A 3 5.23 1.98 18.82
N ASN A 4 5.46 1.96 20.14
CA ASN A 4 5.66 0.71 20.85
C ASN A 4 4.36 -0.07 21.02
N GLU A 5 3.22 0.61 21.15
CA GLU A 5 1.92 -0.03 21.37
C GLU A 5 1.40 -0.76 20.12
N VAL A 6 1.66 -0.21 18.94
CA VAL A 6 1.32 -0.82 17.65
C VAL A 6 2.22 -2.02 17.34
N ARG A 7 3.53 -1.95 17.66
CA ARG A 7 4.45 -3.10 17.54
C ARG A 7 4.08 -4.25 18.47
N THR A 8 3.68 -3.97 19.71
CA THR A 8 3.26 -5.04 20.65
C THR A 8 1.95 -5.70 20.27
N ARG A 9 1.01 -4.98 19.64
CA ARG A 9 -0.26 -5.57 19.15
C ARG A 9 -0.08 -6.37 17.86
N ALA A 10 0.82 -5.94 16.97
CA ALA A 10 1.19 -6.70 15.77
C ALA A 10 1.91 -8.01 16.11
N LEU A 11 2.81 -8.01 17.11
CA LEU A 11 3.47 -9.23 17.60
C LEU A 11 2.47 -10.22 18.22
N GLY A 12 1.46 -9.72 18.94
CA GLY A 12 0.38 -10.55 19.49
C GLY A 12 -0.48 -11.23 18.41
N ALA A 13 -0.79 -10.52 17.32
CA ALA A 13 -1.57 -11.07 16.21
C ALA A 13 -0.79 -12.10 15.38
N VAL A 14 0.52 -11.89 15.18
CA VAL A 14 1.39 -12.83 14.47
C VAL A 14 1.61 -14.13 15.27
N LEU A 15 1.75 -14.03 16.60
CA LEU A 15 1.82 -15.20 17.49
C LEU A 15 0.53 -16.01 17.47
N MET A 16 -0.63 -15.35 17.47
CA MET A 16 -1.93 -16.03 17.42
C MET A 16 -2.14 -16.74 16.07
N ASN A 17 -1.77 -16.10 14.96
CA ASN A 17 -1.99 -16.67 13.62
C ASN A 17 -1.00 -17.80 13.28
N ALA A 18 0.22 -17.77 13.85
CA ALA A 18 1.20 -18.84 13.69
C ALA A 18 0.79 -20.14 14.42
N LEU A 19 0.11 -20.03 15.56
CA LEU A 19 -0.45 -21.18 16.32
C LEU A 19 -1.65 -21.86 15.62
N PHE A 20 -2.30 -21.17 14.67
CA PHE A 20 -3.45 -21.70 13.91
C PHE A 20 -3.07 -22.31 12.56
N ARG A 21 -1.77 -22.40 12.24
CA ARG A 21 -1.30 -23.18 11.09
C ARG A 21 -1.56 -24.66 11.34
N TRP A 22 -2.10 -25.36 10.34
CA TRP A 22 -2.46 -26.78 10.48
C TRP A 22 -1.25 -27.66 10.82
N GLU A 23 -0.03 -27.24 10.44
CA GLU A 23 1.21 -27.92 10.79
C GLU A 23 1.54 -27.79 12.29
N SER A 24 1.32 -26.63 12.91
CA SER A 24 1.48 -26.43 14.36
C SER A 24 0.44 -27.22 15.15
N LEU A 25 -0.79 -27.30 14.62
CA LEU A 25 -1.87 -28.09 15.22
C LEU A 25 -1.50 -29.59 15.29
N VAL A 26 -0.83 -30.12 14.26
CA VAL A 26 -0.33 -31.51 14.26
C VAL A 26 0.80 -31.70 15.28
N THR A 27 1.76 -30.78 15.35
CA THR A 27 2.86 -30.86 16.32
C THR A 27 2.35 -30.77 17.75
N ILE A 28 1.44 -29.85 18.06
CA ILE A 28 0.79 -29.72 19.37
C ILE A 28 0.04 -31.00 19.75
N VAL A 29 -0.72 -31.59 18.82
CA VAL A 29 -1.45 -32.85 19.06
C VAL A 29 -0.50 -34.01 19.32
N ILE A 30 0.57 -34.15 18.53
CA ILE A 30 1.58 -35.20 18.74
C ILE A 30 2.29 -35.02 20.08
N THR A 31 2.69 -33.80 20.42
CA THR A 31 3.32 -33.48 21.70
C THR A 31 2.38 -33.75 22.88
N ALA A 32 1.09 -33.43 22.75
CA ALA A 32 0.09 -33.74 23.77
C ALA A 32 -0.12 -35.25 23.94
N ILE A 33 -0.14 -36.01 22.84
CA ILE A 33 -0.24 -37.48 22.89
C ILE A 33 1.00 -38.08 23.57
N LEU A 34 2.20 -37.64 23.21
CA LEU A 34 3.44 -38.12 23.82
C LEU A 34 3.51 -37.75 25.31
N PHE A 35 3.09 -36.54 25.68
CA PHE A 35 3.06 -36.09 27.07
C PHE A 35 2.08 -36.90 27.93
N LEU A 36 0.88 -37.19 27.42
CA LEU A 36 -0.18 -37.84 28.20
C LEU A 36 -0.09 -39.38 28.22
N PHE A 37 0.47 -39.99 27.17
CA PHE A 37 0.43 -41.44 26.98
C PHE A 37 1.82 -42.12 26.97
N VAL A 38 2.91 -41.36 26.92
CA VAL A 38 4.28 -41.91 26.88
C VAL A 38 5.09 -41.37 28.06
N THR A 39 4.85 -41.98 29.23
CA THR A 39 5.44 -41.58 30.52
C THR A 39 6.70 -42.36 30.88
N ASP A 40 6.82 -43.62 30.46
CA ASP A 40 7.91 -44.52 30.86
C ASP A 40 8.76 -44.91 29.64
N VAL A 41 9.76 -44.09 29.35
CA VAL A 41 10.75 -44.37 28.29
C VAL A 41 12.08 -44.74 28.95
N PRO A 42 12.52 -46.01 28.89
CA PRO A 42 13.82 -46.40 29.42
C PRO A 42 14.92 -45.88 28.49
N LEU A 43 15.71 -44.93 28.98
CA LEU A 43 16.85 -44.39 28.27
C LEU A 43 18.17 -45.00 28.77
N PRO A 44 19.16 -45.19 27.88
CA PRO A 44 20.50 -45.61 28.29
C PRO A 44 21.12 -44.55 29.23
N PHE A 45 22.03 -44.99 30.10
CA PHE A 45 22.75 -44.17 31.09
C PHE A 45 21.98 -43.75 32.37
N GLY A 46 20.85 -44.41 32.68
CA GLY A 46 20.16 -44.22 33.97
C GLY A 46 19.43 -42.88 34.11
N ILE A 47 19.15 -42.21 32.98
CA ILE A 47 18.35 -40.99 32.94
C ILE A 47 16.88 -41.37 32.87
N GLU A 48 16.12 -41.04 33.90
CA GLU A 48 14.67 -41.22 33.90
C GLU A 48 14.02 -40.13 33.05
N TRP A 49 13.35 -40.53 31.97
CA TRP A 49 12.65 -39.58 31.10
C TRP A 49 11.43 -39.02 31.81
N GLN A 50 11.43 -37.72 32.12
CA GLN A 50 10.27 -37.10 32.73
C GLN A 50 9.28 -36.63 31.66
N PRO A 51 7.95 -36.81 31.86
CA PRO A 51 6.95 -36.49 30.84
C PRO A 51 7.03 -35.06 30.32
N TRP A 52 7.39 -34.09 31.16
CA TRP A 52 7.53 -32.68 30.76
C TRP A 52 8.65 -32.43 29.73
N PHE A 53 9.61 -33.34 29.55
CA PHE A 53 10.60 -33.26 28.48
C PHE A 53 9.94 -33.28 27.09
N TRP A 54 8.80 -33.95 26.93
CA TRP A 54 8.04 -33.90 25.68
C TRP A 54 7.51 -32.50 25.38
N LEU A 55 7.09 -31.75 26.41
CA LEU A 55 6.64 -30.37 26.25
C LEU A 55 7.79 -29.47 25.80
N VAL A 56 8.98 -29.66 26.38
CA VAL A 56 10.17 -28.89 25.99
C VAL A 56 10.64 -29.26 24.58
N LEU A 57 10.62 -30.55 24.22
CA LEU A 57 10.94 -30.99 22.86
C LEU A 57 9.92 -30.50 21.82
N GLY A 58 8.63 -30.52 22.14
CA GLY A 58 7.59 -29.93 21.30
C GLY A 58 7.78 -28.43 21.12
N ALA A 59 8.10 -27.71 22.20
CA ALA A 59 8.42 -26.29 22.13
C ALA A 59 9.68 -26.00 21.30
N ILE A 60 10.73 -26.82 21.43
CA ILE A 60 11.95 -26.70 20.60
C ILE A 60 11.65 -27.03 19.13
N ALA A 61 10.83 -28.05 18.86
CA ALA A 61 10.42 -28.41 17.51
C ALA A 61 9.61 -27.28 16.86
N GLU A 62 8.67 -26.67 17.58
CA GLU A 62 7.90 -25.50 17.13
C GLU A 62 8.81 -24.29 16.87
N VAL A 63 9.71 -23.96 17.80
CA VAL A 63 10.69 -22.87 17.62
C VAL A 63 11.61 -23.15 16.43
N GLY A 64 12.03 -24.40 16.22
CA GLY A 64 12.83 -24.84 15.08
C GLY A 64 12.06 -24.79 13.76
N MET A 65 10.77 -25.15 13.75
CA MET A 65 9.91 -25.12 12.57
C MET A 65 9.57 -23.69 12.17
N VAL A 66 9.24 -22.83 13.14
CA VAL A 66 9.03 -21.39 12.94
C VAL A 66 10.34 -20.74 12.49
N GLY A 67 11.47 -21.09 13.12
CA GLY A 67 12.80 -20.63 12.73
C GLY A 67 13.16 -21.03 11.29
N ALA A 68 12.94 -22.29 10.91
CA ALA A 68 13.19 -22.81 9.57
C ALA A 68 12.23 -22.22 8.52
N ALA A 69 10.95 -22.02 8.86
CA ALA A 69 9.98 -21.34 7.99
C ALA A 69 10.30 -19.86 7.79
N LEU A 70 10.90 -19.19 8.78
CA LEU A 70 11.42 -17.83 8.65
C LEU A 70 12.71 -17.78 7.81
N THR A 71 13.48 -18.89 7.77
CA THR A 71 14.67 -19.00 6.92
C THR A 71 14.40 -19.54 5.53
N ASP A 72 13.19 -20.05 5.26
CA ASP A 72 12.76 -20.51 3.94
C ASP A 72 12.19 -19.33 3.13
N PRO A 73 12.99 -18.73 2.23
CA PRO A 73 12.63 -17.48 1.61
C PRO A 73 11.70 -17.71 0.40
N GLU A 74 11.36 -18.96 0.06
CA GLU A 74 10.34 -19.31 -0.95
C GLU A 74 8.94 -19.29 -0.35
N ALA A 75 8.74 -19.93 0.82
CA ALA A 75 7.46 -19.91 1.52
C ALA A 75 7.02 -18.49 1.93
N ASN A 76 7.97 -17.66 2.36
CA ASN A 76 7.68 -16.31 2.83
C ASN A 76 7.31 -15.36 1.67
N ALA A 77 7.99 -15.47 0.53
CA ALA A 77 7.70 -14.63 -0.64
C ALA A 77 6.34 -14.96 -1.29
N GLU A 78 5.95 -16.24 -1.27
CA GLU A 78 4.67 -16.68 -1.81
C GLU A 78 3.49 -16.36 -0.88
N ALA A 79 3.71 -16.43 0.45
CA ALA A 79 2.74 -15.94 1.44
C ALA A 79 2.52 -14.42 1.32
N ILE A 80 3.59 -13.63 1.20
CA ILE A 80 3.50 -12.18 0.98
C ILE A 80 2.79 -11.86 -0.34
N ALA A 81 3.05 -12.61 -1.42
CA ALA A 81 2.38 -12.40 -2.70
C ALA A 81 0.86 -12.68 -2.64
N ARG A 82 0.44 -13.74 -1.92
CA ARG A 82 -0.98 -14.07 -1.70
C ARG A 82 -1.68 -13.02 -0.83
N GLU A 83 -1.02 -12.57 0.23
CA GLU A 83 -1.51 -11.48 1.09
C GLU A 83 -1.57 -10.15 0.34
N PHE A 84 -0.61 -9.87 -0.54
CA PHE A 84 -0.59 -8.66 -1.37
C PHE A 84 -1.77 -8.61 -2.34
N GLU A 85 -2.10 -9.74 -3.00
CA GLU A 85 -3.27 -9.84 -3.88
C GLU A 85 -4.61 -9.76 -3.13
N GLN A 86 -4.68 -10.25 -1.89
CA GLN A 86 -5.86 -10.06 -1.04
C GLN A 86 -6.00 -8.61 -0.55
N LYS A 87 -4.88 -7.95 -0.25
CA LYS A 87 -4.86 -6.59 0.30
C LYS A 87 -5.25 -5.51 -0.71
N TYR A 88 -4.92 -5.69 -2.00
CA TYR A 88 -5.18 -4.70 -3.04
C TYR A 88 -6.28 -5.14 -4.00
N ASP A 89 -7.52 -5.09 -3.52
CA ASP A 89 -8.70 -5.40 -4.34
C ASP A 89 -9.00 -4.27 -5.33
N LEU A 90 -8.64 -4.50 -6.60
CA LEU A 90 -8.88 -3.57 -7.70
C LEU A 90 -10.36 -3.31 -7.98
N ARG A 91 -11.28 -4.15 -7.49
CA ARG A 91 -12.73 -3.96 -7.64
C ARG A 91 -13.25 -2.75 -6.86
N GLN A 92 -12.49 -2.29 -5.87
CA GLN A 92 -12.83 -1.08 -5.10
C GLN A 92 -12.56 0.21 -5.90
N ILE A 93 -11.77 0.12 -6.97
CA ILE A 93 -11.40 1.24 -7.83
C ILE A 93 -12.45 1.40 -8.92
N LYS A 94 -13.15 2.54 -8.89
CA LYS A 94 -14.20 2.89 -9.85
C LYS A 94 -13.61 3.36 -11.18
N SER A 95 -12.52 4.13 -11.16
CA SER A 95 -11.87 4.61 -12.37
C SER A 95 -11.23 3.44 -13.13
N ASN A 96 -11.77 3.15 -14.31
CA ASN A 96 -11.21 2.13 -15.20
C ASN A 96 -9.75 2.40 -15.57
N VAL A 97 -9.38 3.69 -15.68
CA VAL A 97 -8.02 4.10 -16.02
C VAL A 97 -7.08 3.79 -14.85
N SER A 98 -7.44 4.17 -13.63
CA SER A 98 -6.65 3.88 -12.43
C SER A 98 -6.53 2.37 -12.17
N ALA A 99 -7.63 1.64 -12.35
CA ALA A 99 -7.65 0.18 -12.20
C ALA A 99 -6.76 -0.52 -13.24
N ASP A 100 -6.75 -0.07 -14.49
CA ASP A 100 -5.87 -0.62 -15.54
C ASP A 100 -4.38 -0.38 -15.22
N ARG A 101 -4.04 0.83 -14.75
CA ARG A 101 -2.66 1.16 -14.37
C ARG A 101 -2.16 0.26 -13.24
N LEU A 102 -2.97 0.03 -12.22
CA LEU A 102 -2.64 -0.89 -11.11
C LEU A 102 -2.53 -2.35 -11.56
N ARG A 103 -3.39 -2.78 -12.48
CA ARG A 103 -3.29 -4.12 -13.09
C ARG A 103 -1.94 -4.31 -13.79
N ARG A 104 -1.50 -3.33 -14.58
CA ARG A 104 -0.18 -3.35 -15.24
C ARG A 104 0.97 -3.32 -14.24
N ALA A 105 0.86 -2.54 -13.16
CA ALA A 105 1.85 -2.51 -12.10
C ALA A 105 2.01 -3.90 -11.43
N MET A 106 0.89 -4.57 -11.16
CA MET A 106 0.86 -5.95 -10.63
C MET A 106 1.47 -6.96 -11.62
N GLU A 107 1.27 -6.76 -12.92
CA GLU A 107 1.92 -7.56 -13.96
C GLU A 107 3.44 -7.37 -13.96
N TYR A 108 3.93 -6.12 -13.89
CA TYR A 108 5.36 -5.85 -13.75
C TYR A 108 5.96 -6.54 -12.52
N ARG A 109 5.31 -6.40 -11.36
CA ARG A 109 5.72 -7.05 -10.11
C ARG A 109 5.84 -8.57 -10.25
N ARG A 110 4.83 -9.21 -10.84
CA ARG A 110 4.84 -10.67 -11.09
C ARG A 110 6.01 -11.07 -11.99
N ASN A 111 6.25 -10.33 -13.07
CA ASN A 111 7.35 -10.60 -13.98
C ASN A 111 8.71 -10.39 -13.30
N MET A 112 8.86 -9.35 -12.47
CA MET A 112 10.07 -9.14 -11.65
C MET A 112 10.34 -10.32 -10.72
N MET A 113 9.30 -10.88 -10.09
CA MET A 113 9.42 -12.05 -9.22
C MET A 113 9.91 -13.29 -9.98
N GLU A 114 9.42 -13.51 -11.20
CA GLU A 114 9.90 -14.57 -12.09
C GLU A 114 11.36 -14.35 -12.51
N LEU A 115 11.76 -13.11 -12.78
CA LEU A 115 13.16 -12.76 -13.05
C LEU A 115 14.06 -13.06 -11.84
N ALA A 116 13.60 -12.72 -10.64
CA ALA A 116 14.33 -12.97 -9.41
C ALA A 116 14.49 -14.47 -9.11
N SER A 117 13.47 -15.29 -9.37
CA SER A 117 13.54 -16.74 -9.13
C SER A 117 14.51 -17.47 -10.06
N ARG A 118 14.85 -16.89 -11.21
CA ARG A 118 15.86 -17.45 -12.14
C ARG A 118 17.30 -17.27 -11.64
N HIS A 119 17.52 -16.43 -10.63
CA HIS A 119 18.84 -16.17 -10.05
C HIS A 119 18.98 -16.85 -8.69
N SER A 120 20.23 -17.02 -8.22
CA SER A 120 20.55 -17.64 -6.93
C SER A 120 21.49 -16.76 -6.09
N GLY A 121 21.64 -17.11 -4.80
CA GLY A 121 22.57 -16.45 -3.88
C GLY A 121 22.27 -14.97 -3.61
N ALA A 122 23.32 -14.16 -3.54
CA ALA A 122 23.24 -12.73 -3.20
C ALA A 122 22.41 -11.94 -4.22
N MET A 123 22.46 -12.32 -5.50
CA MET A 123 21.70 -11.65 -6.56
C MET A 123 20.19 -11.84 -6.37
N ARG A 124 19.74 -13.07 -6.10
CA ARG A 124 18.33 -13.37 -5.78
C ARG A 124 17.84 -12.54 -4.60
N THR A 125 18.68 -12.41 -3.57
CA THR A 125 18.36 -11.64 -2.36
C THR A 125 18.20 -10.16 -2.68
N SER A 126 19.13 -9.57 -3.44
CA SER A 126 19.06 -8.18 -3.88
C SER A 126 17.82 -7.89 -4.72
N LEU A 127 17.52 -8.75 -5.71
CA LEU A 127 16.34 -8.62 -6.56
C LEU A 127 15.03 -8.72 -5.75
N ARG A 128 14.97 -9.62 -4.77
CA ARG A 128 13.83 -9.73 -3.86
C ARG A 128 13.64 -8.49 -3.00
N GLN A 129 14.72 -7.86 -2.56
CA GLN A 129 14.63 -6.59 -1.84
C GLN A 129 14.03 -5.50 -2.73
N THR A 130 14.50 -5.37 -3.97
CA THR A 130 13.90 -4.42 -4.94
C THR A 130 12.41 -4.69 -5.17
N ILE A 131 12.00 -5.95 -5.29
CA ILE A 131 10.58 -6.30 -5.43
C ILE A 131 9.78 -5.90 -4.19
N SER A 132 10.37 -6.02 -2.99
CA SER A 132 9.73 -5.55 -1.76
C SER A 132 9.49 -4.04 -1.80
N ASP A 133 10.47 -3.26 -2.26
CA ASP A 133 10.33 -1.81 -2.38
C ASP A 133 9.24 -1.46 -3.44
N VAL A 134 9.15 -2.24 -4.52
CA VAL A 134 8.07 -2.13 -5.53
C VAL A 134 6.69 -2.48 -4.96
N ASN A 135 6.59 -3.42 -4.02
CA ASN A 135 5.33 -3.76 -3.36
C ASN A 135 4.78 -2.54 -2.59
N ASP A 136 5.64 -1.86 -1.83
CA ASP A 136 5.24 -0.64 -1.10
C ASP A 136 4.79 0.44 -2.08
N TRP A 137 5.53 0.60 -3.18
CA TRP A 137 5.19 1.55 -4.24
C TRP A 137 3.82 1.30 -4.87
N ILE A 138 3.49 0.04 -5.20
CA ILE A 138 2.16 -0.33 -5.70
C ILE A 138 1.08 -0.06 -4.66
N GLY A 139 1.38 -0.20 -3.36
CA GLY A 139 0.48 0.20 -2.29
C GLY A 139 0.16 1.69 -2.30
N HIS A 140 1.15 2.55 -2.53
CA HIS A 140 0.93 3.99 -2.69
C HIS A 140 0.13 4.32 -3.94
N MET A 141 0.36 3.64 -5.06
CA MET A 141 -0.47 3.77 -6.27
C MET A 141 -1.94 3.42 -6.00
N TYR A 142 -2.18 2.37 -5.22
CA TYR A 142 -3.53 1.95 -4.85
C TYR A 142 -4.23 3.01 -4.00
N ASN A 143 -3.54 3.54 -2.98
CA ASN A 143 -4.07 4.63 -2.16
C ASN A 143 -4.39 5.87 -3.01
N LEU A 144 -3.50 6.26 -3.91
CA LEU A 144 -3.73 7.39 -4.80
C LEU A 144 -4.96 7.17 -5.70
N ALA A 145 -5.14 5.96 -6.23
CA ALA A 145 -6.32 5.61 -7.03
C ALA A 145 -7.63 5.73 -6.24
N LEU A 146 -7.65 5.30 -4.97
CA LEU A 146 -8.81 5.47 -4.09
C LEU A 146 -9.13 6.94 -3.84
N HIS A 147 -8.11 7.79 -3.66
CA HIS A 147 -8.32 9.23 -3.48
C HIS A 147 -8.90 9.86 -4.75
N ILE A 148 -8.34 9.55 -5.93
CA ILE A 148 -8.88 10.00 -7.23
C ILE A 148 -10.37 9.66 -7.35
N ASP A 149 -10.76 8.42 -7.06
CA ASP A 149 -12.15 7.97 -7.15
C ASP A 149 -13.10 8.68 -6.18
N ALA A 150 -12.62 9.00 -4.97
CA ALA A 150 -13.40 9.74 -3.98
C ALA A 150 -13.79 11.14 -4.50
N PHE A 151 -12.93 11.77 -5.31
CA PHE A 151 -13.23 13.06 -5.94
C PHE A 151 -14.11 12.92 -7.18
N ASP A 152 -13.79 11.98 -8.07
CA ASP A 152 -14.53 11.78 -9.34
C ASP A 152 -15.97 11.33 -9.11
N SER A 153 -16.22 10.53 -8.07
CA SER A 153 -17.57 10.04 -7.79
C SER A 153 -18.49 11.05 -7.07
N ASN A 154 -18.03 12.29 -6.85
CA ASN A 154 -18.83 13.31 -6.18
C ASN A 154 -19.70 14.12 -7.17
N GLU A 155 -20.92 13.64 -7.40
CA GLU A 155 -21.89 14.28 -8.31
C GLU A 155 -22.20 15.76 -7.97
N LEU A 156 -22.11 16.15 -6.69
CA LEU A 156 -22.32 17.55 -6.28
C LEU A 156 -21.23 18.46 -6.84
N VAL A 157 -19.98 18.01 -6.85
CA VAL A 157 -18.83 18.78 -7.34
C VAL A 157 -18.92 18.99 -8.85
N GLU A 158 -19.27 17.93 -9.58
CA GLU A 158 -19.47 18.01 -11.03
C GLU A 158 -20.62 18.96 -11.41
N ARG A 159 -21.71 18.91 -10.64
CA ARG A 159 -22.83 19.82 -10.83
C ARG A 159 -22.43 21.26 -10.55
N ASP A 160 -21.78 21.52 -9.42
CA ASP A 160 -21.40 22.87 -9.00
C ASP A 160 -20.34 23.45 -9.96
N ARG A 161 -19.40 22.65 -10.48
CA ARG A 161 -18.45 23.07 -11.52
C ARG A 161 -19.14 23.57 -12.79
N LYS A 162 -20.32 23.02 -13.13
CA LYS A 162 -21.12 23.47 -14.29
C LYS A 162 -21.98 24.70 -13.97
N MET A 163 -22.50 24.79 -12.75
CA MET A 163 -23.46 25.84 -12.35
C MET A 163 -22.80 27.14 -11.88
N VAL A 164 -21.74 27.05 -11.05
CA VAL A 164 -21.12 28.22 -10.39
C VAL A 164 -20.62 29.26 -11.40
N PRO A 165 -19.95 28.91 -12.53
CA PRO A 165 -19.56 29.90 -13.53
C PRO A 165 -20.75 30.69 -14.09
N GLN A 166 -21.88 30.01 -14.32
CA GLN A 166 -23.09 30.66 -14.83
C GLN A 166 -23.75 31.56 -13.78
N GLN A 167 -23.72 31.16 -12.51
CA GLN A 167 -24.23 31.97 -11.40
C GLN A 167 -23.36 33.21 -11.20
N LEU A 168 -22.03 33.05 -11.26
CA LEU A 168 -21.07 34.15 -11.17
C LEU A 168 -21.29 35.17 -12.27
N GLU A 169 -21.43 34.72 -13.52
CA GLU A 169 -21.69 35.60 -14.65
C GLU A 169 -23.02 36.36 -14.50
N LYS A 170 -24.10 35.67 -14.09
CA LYS A 170 -25.39 36.32 -13.80
C LYS A 170 -25.29 37.34 -12.67
N ALA A 171 -24.55 37.05 -11.61
CA ALA A 171 -24.34 37.97 -10.48
C ALA A 171 -23.56 39.21 -10.91
N ARG A 172 -22.49 39.05 -11.69
CA ARG A 172 -21.71 40.16 -12.27
C ARG A 172 -22.56 41.05 -13.19
N GLN A 173 -23.41 40.45 -14.03
CA GLN A 173 -24.32 41.20 -14.90
C GLN A 173 -25.37 42.00 -14.12
N ARG A 174 -25.90 41.44 -13.02
CA ARG A 174 -26.83 42.14 -12.12
C ARG A 174 -26.13 43.29 -11.42
N LEU A 175 -24.93 43.04 -10.87
CA LEU A 175 -24.11 44.05 -10.21
C LEU A 175 -23.82 45.25 -11.11
N ALA A 176 -23.50 45.01 -12.37
CA ALA A 176 -23.22 46.06 -13.35
C ALA A 176 -24.43 46.96 -13.69
N ARG A 177 -25.65 46.51 -13.41
CA ARG A 177 -26.91 47.21 -13.72
C ARG A 177 -27.60 47.75 -12.47
N GLU A 178 -27.11 47.42 -11.28
CA GLU A 178 -27.72 47.80 -10.00
C GLU A 178 -27.37 49.24 -9.63
N ASN A 179 -28.37 50.00 -9.21
CA ASN A 179 -28.25 51.40 -8.82
C ASN A 179 -28.34 51.59 -7.29
N ASP A 180 -29.06 50.71 -6.60
CA ASP A 180 -29.23 50.77 -5.16
C ASP A 180 -27.93 50.42 -4.41
N PRO A 181 -27.42 51.29 -3.52
CA PRO A 181 -26.15 51.05 -2.82
C PRO A 181 -26.16 49.87 -1.83
N ALA A 182 -27.31 49.50 -1.27
CA ALA A 182 -27.39 48.33 -0.38
C ALA A 182 -27.36 47.05 -1.21
N VAL A 183 -28.20 46.95 -2.24
CA VAL A 183 -28.25 45.78 -3.13
C VAL A 183 -26.92 45.57 -3.86
N ARG A 184 -26.25 46.66 -4.27
CA ARG A 184 -24.91 46.58 -4.88
C ARG A 184 -23.90 45.91 -3.95
N ARG A 185 -23.88 46.28 -2.67
CA ARG A 185 -22.98 45.66 -1.67
C ARG A 185 -23.26 44.17 -1.49
N ASP A 186 -24.53 43.78 -1.42
CA ASP A 186 -24.93 42.38 -1.30
C ASP A 186 -24.52 41.57 -2.54
N LEU A 187 -24.67 42.15 -3.74
CA LEU A 187 -24.23 41.53 -5.00
C LEU A 187 -22.70 41.43 -5.09
N GLU A 188 -21.94 42.42 -4.61
CA GLU A 188 -20.48 42.35 -4.53
C GLU A 188 -20.02 41.21 -3.61
N GLU A 189 -20.67 41.05 -2.46
CA GLU A 189 -20.39 39.95 -1.54
C GLU A 189 -20.73 38.59 -2.16
N GLN A 190 -21.87 38.48 -2.85
CA GLN A 190 -22.25 37.28 -3.59
C GLN A 190 -21.23 36.94 -4.69
N VAL A 191 -20.76 37.93 -5.45
CA VAL A 191 -19.74 37.74 -6.50
C VAL A 191 -18.44 37.23 -5.87
N ARG A 192 -17.97 37.85 -4.79
CA ARG A 192 -16.76 37.37 -4.08
C ARG A 192 -16.89 35.93 -3.60
N GLY A 193 -18.05 35.56 -3.05
CA GLY A 193 -18.32 34.19 -2.61
C GLY A 193 -18.29 33.18 -3.77
N LEU A 194 -18.92 33.53 -4.90
CA LEU A 194 -18.92 32.68 -6.10
C LEU A 194 -17.54 32.58 -6.76
N GLU A 195 -16.73 33.63 -6.74
CA GLU A 195 -15.33 33.61 -7.20
C GLU A 195 -14.48 32.67 -6.34
N LEU A 196 -14.59 32.77 -5.01
CA LEU A 196 -13.89 31.87 -4.09
C LEU A 196 -14.32 30.41 -4.33
N GLN A 197 -15.63 30.17 -4.46
CA GLN A 197 -16.15 28.83 -4.74
C GLN A 197 -15.62 28.28 -6.07
N LEU A 198 -15.59 29.09 -7.12
CA LEU A 198 -15.06 28.68 -8.42
C LEU A 198 -13.57 28.32 -8.34
N ASN A 199 -12.76 29.17 -7.72
CA ASN A 199 -11.33 28.91 -7.53
C ASN A 199 -11.08 27.58 -6.79
N ASN A 200 -11.87 27.30 -5.75
CA ASN A 200 -11.75 26.04 -5.00
C ASN A 200 -12.18 24.83 -5.83
N LEU A 201 -13.22 24.95 -6.66
CA LEU A 201 -13.65 23.90 -7.58
C LEU A 201 -12.56 23.60 -8.62
N GLU A 202 -11.95 24.63 -9.19
CA GLU A 202 -10.84 24.51 -10.15
C GLU A 202 -9.58 23.91 -9.52
N ALA A 203 -9.20 24.37 -8.33
CA ALA A 203 -8.07 23.81 -7.60
C ALA A 203 -8.22 22.30 -7.38
N THR A 204 -9.43 21.85 -7.01
CA THR A 204 -9.69 20.41 -6.84
C THR A 204 -9.60 19.64 -8.14
N ALA A 205 -10.22 20.15 -9.22
CA ALA A 205 -10.16 19.49 -10.52
C ALA A 205 -8.71 19.36 -11.01
N ASN A 206 -7.89 20.40 -10.80
CA ASN A 206 -6.48 20.39 -11.13
C ASN A 206 -5.67 19.41 -10.28
N SER A 207 -5.96 19.30 -8.97
CA SER A 207 -5.29 18.33 -8.10
C SER A 207 -5.61 16.89 -8.50
N VAL A 208 -6.88 16.57 -8.81
CA VAL A 208 -7.26 15.25 -9.33
C VAL A 208 -6.53 14.94 -10.63
N LYS A 209 -6.47 15.92 -11.55
CA LYS A 209 -5.76 15.73 -12.82
C LYS A 209 -4.26 15.47 -12.61
N ARG A 210 -3.63 16.18 -11.68
CA ARG A 210 -2.23 15.96 -11.31
C ARG A 210 -2.02 14.56 -10.72
N ALA A 211 -2.93 14.10 -9.88
CA ALA A 211 -2.90 12.75 -9.32
C ALA A 211 -3.00 11.67 -10.38
N GLU A 212 -3.88 11.82 -11.38
CA GLU A 212 -3.94 10.89 -12.52
C GLU A 212 -2.63 10.86 -13.31
N ILE A 213 -2.01 12.02 -13.55
CA ILE A 213 -0.73 12.14 -14.24
C ILE A 213 0.37 11.46 -13.42
N GLN A 214 0.38 11.67 -12.11
CA GLN A 214 1.36 11.04 -11.22
C GLN A 214 1.24 9.51 -11.25
N LEU A 215 0.01 8.98 -11.22
CA LEU A 215 -0.22 7.53 -11.32
C LEU A 215 0.30 6.94 -12.64
N GLU A 216 0.22 7.68 -13.74
CA GLU A 216 0.78 7.28 -15.04
C GLU A 216 2.30 7.37 -15.09
N SER A 217 2.86 8.45 -14.56
CA SER A 217 4.31 8.64 -14.42
C SER A 217 4.93 7.50 -13.63
N THR A 218 4.34 7.20 -12.47
CA THR A 218 4.75 6.10 -11.61
C THR A 218 4.70 4.74 -12.32
N LEU A 219 3.64 4.45 -13.09
CA LEU A 219 3.58 3.20 -13.86
C LEU A 219 4.72 3.12 -14.90
N SER A 220 5.04 4.25 -15.54
CA SER A 220 6.12 4.33 -16.53
C SER A 220 7.50 4.11 -15.88
N ALA A 221 7.70 4.68 -14.69
CA ALA A 221 8.89 4.45 -13.89
C ALA A 221 9.02 2.97 -13.47
N LEU A 222 7.93 2.32 -13.01
CA LEU A 222 7.89 0.88 -12.76
C LEU A 222 8.31 0.04 -13.98
N GLY A 223 7.82 0.40 -15.16
CA GLY A 223 8.22 -0.25 -16.41
C GLY A 223 9.72 -0.12 -16.70
N THR A 224 10.30 1.03 -16.37
CA THR A 224 11.74 1.29 -16.49
C THR A 224 12.55 0.43 -15.52
N ILE A 225 12.11 0.34 -14.25
CA ILE A 225 12.72 -0.53 -13.24
C ILE A 225 12.70 -1.99 -13.69
N TYR A 226 11.56 -2.46 -14.20
CA TYR A 226 11.44 -3.81 -14.75
C TYR A 226 12.43 -4.07 -15.88
N ALA A 227 12.52 -3.13 -16.84
CA ALA A 227 13.46 -3.26 -17.95
C ALA A 227 14.91 -3.30 -17.43
N GLN A 228 15.30 -2.41 -16.50
CA GLN A 228 16.63 -2.43 -15.89
C GLN A 228 16.92 -3.75 -15.18
N MET A 229 15.95 -4.28 -14.44
CA MET A 229 16.05 -5.55 -13.73
C MET A 229 16.28 -6.73 -14.69
N SER A 230 15.58 -6.75 -15.83
CA SER A 230 15.73 -7.78 -16.87
C SER A 230 17.13 -7.84 -17.48
N LEU A 231 17.85 -6.72 -17.47
CA LEU A 231 19.19 -6.60 -18.04
C LEU A 231 20.30 -7.02 -17.07
N LEU A 232 19.99 -7.14 -15.77
CA LEU A 232 20.98 -7.45 -14.72
C LEU A 232 21.57 -8.86 -14.78
N GLY A 233 21.04 -9.75 -15.63
CA GLY A 233 21.56 -11.13 -15.80
C GLY A 233 22.85 -11.27 -16.62
N THR A 234 23.49 -10.17 -17.05
CA THR A 234 24.58 -10.22 -18.05
C THR A 234 25.98 -9.83 -17.55
N LYS A 235 26.15 -9.35 -16.31
CA LYS A 235 27.45 -9.05 -15.69
C LYS A 235 27.32 -8.95 -14.16
N GLU A 236 28.41 -9.22 -13.43
CA GLU A 236 28.50 -9.05 -11.98
C GLU A 236 27.85 -7.73 -11.55
N VAL A 237 26.85 -7.83 -10.69
CA VAL A 237 26.03 -6.70 -10.28
C VAL A 237 26.84 -5.82 -9.35
N ASP A 238 27.17 -4.61 -9.82
CA ASP A 238 27.59 -3.55 -8.92
C ASP A 238 26.43 -3.21 -7.99
N SER A 239 26.65 -3.38 -6.69
CA SER A 239 25.78 -2.92 -5.60
C SER A 239 25.33 -1.47 -5.79
N ALA A 240 26.12 -0.64 -6.48
CA ALA A 240 25.81 0.73 -6.84
C ALA A 240 24.62 0.89 -7.82
N ARG A 241 24.35 -0.09 -8.70
CA ARG A 241 23.19 -0.03 -9.61
C ARG A 241 21.91 -0.44 -8.89
N ALA A 242 21.98 -1.45 -8.01
CA ALA A 242 20.86 -1.84 -7.16
C ALA A 242 20.52 -0.71 -6.15
N GLN A 243 21.53 -0.03 -5.60
CA GLN A 243 21.33 1.13 -4.73
C GLN A 243 20.56 2.25 -5.45
N ARG A 244 21.02 2.66 -6.64
CA ARG A 244 20.35 3.71 -7.44
C ARG A 244 18.89 3.38 -7.71
N LEU A 245 18.60 2.13 -8.07
CA LEU A 245 17.23 1.70 -8.32
C LEU A 245 16.33 1.89 -7.09
N ARG A 246 16.85 1.64 -5.89
CA ARG A 246 16.09 1.86 -4.65
C ARG A 246 15.93 3.33 -4.32
N ASP A 247 16.95 4.13 -4.58
CA ASP A 247 16.87 5.58 -4.36
C ASP A 247 15.82 6.18 -5.32
N ASP A 248 15.81 5.76 -6.59
CA ASP A 248 14.79 6.13 -7.58
C ASP A 248 13.36 5.72 -7.12
N ILE A 249 13.20 4.50 -6.56
CA ILE A 249 11.90 4.05 -6.02
C ILE A 249 11.45 4.93 -4.85
N LYS A 250 12.37 5.28 -3.93
CA LYS A 250 12.04 6.10 -2.76
C LYS A 250 11.60 7.51 -3.17
N ASP A 251 12.28 8.10 -4.15
CA ASP A 251 11.93 9.42 -4.66
C ASP A 251 10.54 9.41 -5.32
N GLU A 252 10.21 8.35 -6.08
CA GLU A 252 8.89 8.18 -6.66
C GLU A 252 7.79 7.95 -5.61
N VAL A 253 8.07 7.18 -4.55
CA VAL A 253 7.15 6.99 -3.43
C VAL A 253 6.90 8.31 -2.69
N ALA A 254 7.94 9.11 -2.45
CA ALA A 254 7.80 10.43 -1.84
C ALA A 254 6.90 11.34 -2.69
N GLY A 255 7.10 11.38 -4.01
CA GLY A 255 6.25 12.15 -4.91
C GLY A 255 4.78 11.72 -4.93
N LEU A 256 4.51 10.42 -4.77
CA LEU A 256 3.14 9.93 -4.58
C LEU A 256 2.52 10.41 -3.27
N GLN A 257 3.28 10.35 -2.16
CA GLN A 257 2.79 10.81 -0.87
C GLN A 257 2.49 12.31 -0.90
N ASP A 258 3.38 13.12 -1.47
CA ASP A 258 3.17 14.56 -1.64
C ASP A 258 1.90 14.86 -2.45
N THR A 259 1.62 14.04 -3.46
CA THR A 259 0.41 14.18 -4.30
C THR A 259 -0.86 13.82 -3.53
N ILE A 260 -0.81 12.79 -2.68
CA ILE A 260 -1.91 12.42 -1.78
C ILE A 260 -2.17 13.54 -0.78
N ASP A 261 -1.11 14.04 -0.13
CA ASP A 261 -1.22 15.11 0.87
C ASP A 261 -1.81 16.39 0.24
N ALA A 262 -1.41 16.72 -0.99
CA ALA A 262 -1.98 17.86 -1.73
C ALA A 262 -3.47 17.65 -2.10
N LEU A 263 -3.90 16.42 -2.35
CA LEU A 263 -5.32 16.11 -2.56
C LEU A 263 -6.12 16.27 -1.26
N ASP A 264 -5.60 15.75 -0.15
CA ASP A 264 -6.22 15.84 1.17
C ASP A 264 -6.33 17.28 1.66
N GLU A 265 -5.31 18.11 1.41
CA GLU A 265 -5.35 19.53 1.73
C GLU A 265 -6.52 20.23 1.03
N VAL A 266 -6.70 20.00 -0.28
CA VAL A 266 -7.81 20.59 -1.04
C VAL A 266 -9.16 20.07 -0.56
N GLN A 267 -9.25 18.81 -0.12
CA GLN A 267 -10.46 18.27 0.49
C GLN A 267 -10.78 18.95 1.83
N SER A 268 -9.76 19.16 2.67
CA SER A 268 -9.92 19.78 3.99
C SER A 268 -10.37 21.25 3.89
N GLN A 269 -9.82 22.01 2.93
CA GLN A 269 -10.21 23.40 2.68
C GLN A 269 -11.68 23.54 2.30
N ARG A 270 -12.26 22.54 1.62
CA ARG A 270 -13.70 22.51 1.30
C ARG A 270 -14.59 22.27 2.52
N LEU A 271 -14.13 21.46 3.48
CA LEU A 271 -14.92 21.13 4.68
C LEU A 271 -15.03 22.33 5.64
N VAL A 272 -14.03 23.21 5.66
CA VAL A 272 -14.00 24.42 6.51
C VAL A 272 -14.91 25.54 5.98
N LEU A 273 -15.31 25.49 4.70
CA LEU A 273 -16.17 26.49 4.06
C LEU A 273 -17.67 26.13 4.08
N ARG A 274 -18.06 25.07 4.80
CA ARG A 274 -19.45 24.72 5.12
C ARG A 274 -19.80 25.11 6.54
#